data_AF-A0A126PC37-F1
#
_entry.id   AF-A0A126PC37-F1
#
_cell.length_a   1.000
_cell.length_b   1.000
_cell.length_c   1.000
_cell.angle_alpha   90.00
_cell.angle_beta   90.00
_cell.angle_gamma   90.00
#
_symmetry.space_group_name_H-M   'P 1'
#
loop_
_entity.id
_entity.type
_entity.pdbx_description
1 polymer ?
#
loop_
_entity_poly.entity_id
_entity_poly.type
_entity_poly.pdbx_seq_one_letter_code
_entity_poly.pdbx_strand_id
1 'polypeptide(L)'
;MIETLDEHGQPQAPWRPRKVYHYIQDQPLVPAFVVDITPYWPGKWAAIHAFGSQFFNPHAAPGAPATYLSGQPFERFMEARAREFGHIIGVEFGEGFTAARPVGVREVTEQF
;
A
#
# COMPACT_ATOMS: atom_id res chain seq x y z
N MET A 1 8.31 2.83 -28.38
CA MET A 1 8.09 1.67 -27.49
C MET A 1 9.46 1.33 -26.91
N ILE A 2 9.59 1.13 -25.60
CA ILE A 2 10.89 0.81 -24.98
C ILE A 2 11.03 -0.72 -25.02
N GLU A 3 12.07 -1.23 -25.68
CA GLU A 3 12.39 -2.66 -25.70
C GLU A 3 12.90 -3.08 -24.32
N THR A 4 12.36 -4.17 -23.78
CA THR A 4 12.82 -4.76 -22.52
C THR A 4 13.40 -6.14 -22.80
N LEU A 5 14.44 -6.51 -22.06
CA LEU A 5 15.14 -7.79 -22.19
C LEU A 5 14.86 -8.67 -20.97
N ASP A 6 14.84 -9.98 -21.15
CA ASP A 6 14.80 -10.95 -20.05
C ASP A 6 16.19 -11.14 -19.39
N GLU A 7 16.27 -12.07 -18.44
CA GLU A 7 17.51 -12.40 -17.72
C GLU A 7 18.63 -12.98 -18.60
N HIS A 8 18.31 -13.39 -19.84
CA HIS A 8 19.24 -13.90 -20.84
C HIS A 8 19.52 -12.88 -21.96
N GLY A 9 19.02 -11.65 -21.83
CA GLY A 9 19.20 -10.59 -22.82
C GLY A 9 18.30 -10.73 -24.06
N GLN A 10 17.27 -11.58 -24.02
CA GLN A 10 16.35 -11.75 -25.14
C GLN A 10 15.19 -10.75 -25.07
N PRO A 11 14.72 -10.19 -26.20
CA PRO A 11 13.58 -9.28 -26.21
C PRO A 11 12.32 -9.91 -25.61
N GLN A 12 11.71 -9.22 -24.65
CA GLN A 12 10.46 -9.65 -24.04
C GLN A 12 9.28 -9.38 -24.98
N ALA A 13 8.30 -10.30 -24.99
CA ALA A 13 7.07 -10.11 -25.75
C ALA A 13 6.24 -8.94 -25.19
N PRO A 14 5.56 -8.15 -26.05
CA PRO A 14 4.67 -7.10 -25.58
C PRO A 14 3.62 -7.64 -24.61
N TRP A 15 3.52 -7.04 -23.43
CA TRP A 15 2.55 -7.42 -22.42
C TRP A 15 1.62 -6.26 -22.10
N ARG A 16 0.31 -6.54 -22.07
CA ARG A 16 -0.71 -5.58 -21.67
C ARG A 16 -1.26 -5.96 -20.30
N PRO A 17 -1.10 -5.11 -19.27
CA PRO A 17 -1.69 -5.35 -17.96
C PRO A 17 -3.19 -5.59 -18.06
N ARG A 18 -3.68 -6.65 -17.41
CA ARG A 18 -5.11 -6.96 -17.34
C ARG A 18 -5.85 -6.02 -16.38
N LYS A 19 -5.19 -5.65 -15.27
CA LYS A 19 -5.72 -4.80 -14.20
C LYS A 19 -4.65 -3.80 -13.78
N VAL A 20 -5.04 -2.55 -13.53
CA VAL A 20 -4.19 -1.48 -13.02
C VAL A 20 -4.97 -0.74 -11.95
N TYR A 21 -4.42 -0.68 -10.74
CA TYR A 21 -5.00 -0.02 -9.58
C TYR A 21 -3.92 0.85 -8.92
N HIS A 22 -4.32 1.84 -8.14
CA HIS A 22 -3.39 2.72 -7.44
C HIS A 22 -3.69 2.67 -5.95
N TYR A 23 -2.67 2.37 -5.15
CA TYR A 23 -2.76 2.41 -3.70
C TYR A 23 -2.90 3.86 -3.22
N ILE A 24 -3.54 4.04 -2.07
CA ILE A 24 -3.71 5.35 -1.43
C ILE A 24 -2.64 5.49 -0.35
N GLN A 25 -1.88 6.59 -0.41
CA GLN A 25 -0.85 6.92 0.58
C GLN A 25 -1.44 7.82 1.67
N ASP A 26 -0.95 9.05 1.76
CA ASP A 26 -1.30 10.05 2.77
C ASP A 26 -2.49 10.93 2.35
N GLN A 27 -2.63 11.21 1.05
CA GLN A 27 -3.74 12.03 0.54
C GLN A 27 -5.12 11.43 0.87
N PRO A 28 -6.10 12.26 1.25
CA PRO A 28 -7.46 11.81 1.55
C PRO A 28 -8.22 11.51 0.26
N LEU A 29 -8.10 10.27 -0.22
CA LEU A 29 -8.79 9.77 -1.40
C LEU A 29 -9.86 8.75 -0.99
N VAL A 30 -10.99 8.78 -1.68
CA VAL A 30 -12.04 7.77 -1.50
C VAL A 30 -11.62 6.49 -2.25
N PRO A 31 -11.55 5.32 -1.58
CA PRO A 31 -11.21 4.07 -2.23
C PRO A 31 -12.33 3.62 -3.17
N ALA A 32 -11.96 3.05 -4.32
CA ALA A 32 -12.88 2.35 -5.21
C ALA A 32 -13.19 0.94 -4.69
N PHE A 33 -12.23 0.33 -3.98
CA PHE A 33 -12.41 -0.90 -3.22
C PHE A 33 -11.38 -0.95 -2.09
N VAL A 34 -11.67 -1.76 -1.06
CA VAL A 34 -10.80 -1.98 0.09
C VAL A 34 -10.48 -3.47 0.18
N VAL A 35 -9.25 -3.80 0.56
CA VAL A 35 -8.80 -5.17 0.84
C VAL A 35 -8.60 -5.32 2.35
N ASP A 36 -9.15 -6.37 2.95
CA ASP A 36 -8.84 -6.73 4.34
C ASP A 36 -7.35 -7.12 4.46
N ILE A 37 -6.62 -6.34 5.24
CA ILE A 37 -5.20 -6.56 5.53
C ILE A 37 -4.96 -6.90 7.00
N THR A 38 -6.02 -7.20 7.78
CA THR A 38 -5.93 -7.49 9.21
C THR A 38 -4.91 -8.59 9.53
N PRO A 39 -4.87 -9.75 8.83
CA PRO A 39 -3.88 -10.79 9.09
C PRO A 39 -2.45 -10.38 8.71
N TYR A 40 -2.30 -9.35 7.87
CA TYR A 40 -1.01 -8.92 7.28
C TYR A 40 -0.46 -7.65 7.93
N TRP A 41 -1.22 -7.02 8.83
CA TRP A 41 -0.82 -5.78 9.50
C TRP A 41 0.55 -5.85 10.18
N PRO A 42 0.88 -6.90 10.96
CA PRO A 42 2.21 -7.00 11.56
C PRO A 42 3.34 -7.09 10.52
N GLY A 43 3.10 -7.83 9.44
CA GLY A 43 4.07 -7.99 8.34
C GLY A 43 4.28 -6.70 7.55
N LYS A 44 3.22 -5.93 7.31
CA LYS A 44 3.29 -4.62 6.66
C LYS A 44 4.18 -3.66 7.45
N TRP A 45 3.99 -3.57 8.76
CA TRP A 45 4.84 -2.73 9.61
C TRP A 45 6.29 -3.20 9.68
N ALA A 46 6.52 -4.50 9.78
CA ALA A 46 7.87 -5.04 9.72
C ALA A 46 8.59 -4.66 8.41
N ALA A 47 7.88 -4.71 7.27
CA ALA A 47 8.42 -4.30 5.98
C ALA A 47 8.72 -2.79 5.90
N ILE A 48 7.87 -1.94 6.49
CA ILE A 48 8.09 -0.49 6.55
C ILE A 48 9.31 -0.16 7.41
N HIS A 49 9.41 -0.73 8.62
CA HIS A 49 10.51 -0.49 9.54
C HIS A 49 11.87 -1.04 9.05
N ALA A 50 11.87 -1.98 8.09
CA ALA A 50 13.10 -2.42 7.44
C ALA A 50 13.84 -1.26 6.74
N PHE A 51 13.13 -0.20 6.35
CA PHE A 51 13.70 1.05 5.83
C PHE A 51 14.03 2.03 6.97
N GLY A 52 14.82 1.59 7.95
CA GLY A 52 15.08 2.31 9.20
C GLY A 52 15.81 3.67 9.07
N SER A 53 16.26 4.06 7.88
CA SER A 53 16.76 5.41 7.59
C SER A 53 15.67 6.38 7.14
N GLN A 54 14.51 5.88 6.71
CA GLN A 54 13.39 6.67 6.18
C GLN A 54 12.29 6.87 7.21
N PHE A 55 12.00 5.83 8.00
CA PHE A 55 10.92 5.82 8.99
C PHE A 55 11.44 5.99 10.41
N PHE A 56 10.52 6.16 11.36
CA PHE A 56 10.90 6.36 12.75
C PHE A 56 11.75 5.20 13.26
N ASN A 57 12.92 5.54 13.79
CA ASN A 57 13.88 4.62 14.33
C ASN A 57 14.44 5.21 15.63
N PRO A 58 14.16 4.62 16.81
CA PRO A 58 14.65 5.13 18.09
C PRO A 58 16.17 5.03 18.22
N HIS A 59 16.83 4.25 17.36
CA HIS A 59 18.28 4.09 17.28
C HIS A 59 18.91 4.88 16.14
N ALA A 60 18.18 5.84 15.54
CA ALA A 60 18.71 6.69 14.49
C ALA A 60 19.97 7.44 14.94
N ALA A 61 20.92 7.61 14.01
CA ALA A 61 22.18 8.31 14.29
C ALA A 61 21.92 9.77 14.71
N PRO A 62 22.69 10.32 15.67
CA PRO A 62 22.63 11.74 16.01
C PRO A 62 22.83 12.61 14.77
N GLY A 63 21.93 13.57 14.54
CA GLY A 63 21.99 14.45 13.38
C GLY A 63 21.33 13.91 12.10
N ALA A 64 20.64 12.76 12.16
CA ALA A 64 19.82 12.30 11.05
C ALA A 64 18.77 13.37 10.68
N PRO A 65 18.56 13.65 9.38
CA PRO A 65 17.60 14.66 8.96
C PRO A 65 16.18 14.23 9.32
N ALA A 66 15.47 15.09 10.05
CA ALA A 66 14.06 14.88 10.32
C ALA A 66 13.24 15.11 9.05
N THR A 67 12.39 14.15 8.71
CA THR A 67 11.46 14.22 7.60
C THR A 67 10.04 13.97 8.08
N TYR A 68 9.06 14.17 7.21
CA TYR A 68 7.67 13.81 7.47
C TYR A 68 7.52 12.32 7.87
N LEU A 69 8.32 11.44 7.28
CA LEU A 69 8.24 9.99 7.47
C LEU A 69 8.98 9.51 8.74
N SER A 70 10.00 10.23 9.18
CA SER A 70 10.88 9.78 10.28
C SER A 70 10.30 10.05 11.68
N GLY A 71 9.12 10.64 11.78
CA GLY A 71 8.46 10.94 13.04
C GLY A 71 7.38 9.93 13.41
N GLN A 72 7.24 9.61 14.69
CA GLN A 72 6.12 8.78 15.19
C GLN A 72 4.71 9.23 14.76
N PRO A 73 4.40 10.52 14.53
CA PRO A 73 3.09 10.92 14.03
C PRO A 73 2.72 10.25 12.69
N PHE A 74 3.69 9.98 11.82
CA PHE A 74 3.45 9.31 10.55
C PHE A 74 2.93 7.89 10.74
N GLU A 75 3.49 7.15 11.70
CA GLU A 75 3.07 5.77 11.96
C GLU A 75 1.63 5.71 12.49
N ARG A 76 1.32 6.58 13.46
CA ARG A 76 -0.04 6.73 13.99
C ARG A 76 -1.04 7.12 12.91
N PHE A 77 -0.63 7.99 12.00
CA PHE A 77 -1.45 8.40 10.86
C PHE A 77 -1.73 7.22 9.90
N MET A 78 -0.72 6.43 9.55
CA MET A 78 -0.87 5.25 8.70
C MET A 78 -1.75 4.18 9.37
N GLU A 79 -1.63 3.97 10.69
CA GLU A 79 -2.53 3.11 11.45
C GLU A 79 -3.98 3.60 11.40
N ALA A 80 -4.20 4.88 11.67
CA ALA A 80 -5.53 5.47 11.64
C ALA A 80 -6.19 5.30 10.25
N ARG A 81 -5.44 5.50 9.17
CA ARG A 81 -5.92 5.30 7.80
C ARG A 81 -6.29 3.85 7.51
N ALA A 82 -5.46 2.90 7.95
CA ALA A 82 -5.77 1.49 7.77
C ALA A 82 -7.04 1.10 8.53
N ARG A 83 -7.23 1.61 9.75
CA ARG A 83 -8.46 1.37 10.54
C ARG A 83 -9.68 2.04 9.92
N GLU A 84 -9.53 3.25 9.39
CA GLU A 84 -10.60 3.95 8.65
C GLU A 84 -11.09 3.12 7.46
N PHE A 85 -10.17 2.60 6.65
CA PHE A 85 -10.53 1.72 5.53
C PHE A 85 -11.08 0.38 5.98
N GLY A 86 -10.54 -0.22 7.05
CA GLY A 86 -11.07 -1.44 7.62
C GLY A 86 -12.53 -1.27 8.06
N HIS A 87 -12.84 -0.16 8.73
CA HIS A 87 -14.19 0.17 9.17
C HIS A 87 -15.21 0.21 8.03
N ILE A 88 -14.83 0.72 6.85
CA ILE A 88 -15.71 0.77 5.66
C ILE A 88 -16.23 -0.62 5.28
N ILE A 89 -15.44 -1.67 5.49
CA ILE A 89 -15.79 -3.06 5.12
C ILE A 89 -15.98 -3.98 6.34
N GLY A 90 -16.03 -3.44 7.56
CA GLY A 90 -16.31 -4.19 8.79
C GLY A 90 -15.14 -4.99 9.37
N VAL A 91 -13.88 -4.68 9.02
CA VAL A 91 -12.67 -5.37 9.53
C VAL A 91 -11.75 -4.41 10.28
N GLU A 92 -10.71 -4.93 10.96
CA GLU A 92 -9.83 -4.09 11.78
C GLU A 92 -8.93 -3.19 10.94
N PHE A 93 -8.30 -3.74 9.89
CA PHE A 93 -7.39 -3.00 9.02
C PHE A 93 -7.72 -3.26 7.55
N GLY A 94 -7.90 -2.17 6.79
CA GLY A 94 -8.14 -2.19 5.35
C GLY A 94 -7.08 -1.42 4.58
N GLU A 95 -6.85 -1.81 3.33
CA GLU A 95 -6.04 -1.05 2.37
C GLU A 95 -6.90 -0.64 1.18
N GLY A 96 -7.01 0.67 0.97
CA GLY A 96 -7.83 1.28 -0.07
C GLY A 96 -7.07 1.46 -1.38
N PHE A 97 -7.76 1.19 -2.49
CA PHE A 97 -7.22 1.37 -3.84
C PHE A 97 -8.18 2.18 -4.70
N THR A 98 -7.63 3.03 -5.58
CA THR A 98 -8.38 3.67 -6.65
C THR A 98 -8.30 2.85 -7.94
N ALA A 99 -9.33 2.94 -8.77
CA ALA A 99 -9.42 2.24 -10.04
C ALA A 99 -9.83 3.19 -11.16
N ALA A 100 -9.10 3.17 -12.28
CA ALA A 100 -9.42 3.98 -13.46
C ALA A 100 -10.59 3.40 -14.28
N ARG A 101 -10.97 2.15 -14.02
CA ARG A 101 -12.10 1.46 -14.66
C ARG A 101 -12.91 0.75 -13.57
N PRO A 102 -14.24 0.58 -13.75
CA PRO A 102 -15.06 -0.16 -12.81
C PRO A 102 -14.49 -1.56 -12.51
N VAL A 103 -14.59 -1.98 -11.25
CA VAL A 103 -14.18 -3.32 -10.82
C VAL A 103 -15.31 -4.30 -11.13
N GLY A 104 -15.07 -5.22 -12.06
CA GLY A 104 -16.01 -6.30 -12.36
C GLY A 104 -15.99 -7.38 -11.29
N VAL A 105 -17.16 -7.70 -10.74
CA VAL A 105 -17.38 -8.76 -9.75
C VAL A 105 -18.37 -9.80 -10.30
N ARG A 106 -18.23 -11.05 -9.90
CA ARG A 106 -19.17 -12.13 -10.27
C ARG A 106 -20.30 -12.30 -9.26
N GLU A 107 -20.06 -11.91 -8.01
CA GLU A 107 -20.91 -12.14 -6.86
C GLU A 107 -20.67 -10.95 -5.90
N VAL A 108 -21.72 -10.42 -5.28
CA VAL A 108 -21.69 -9.20 -4.42
C VAL A 108 -22.10 -9.44 -2.97
N THR A 109 -22.57 -10.65 -2.65
CA THR A 109 -23.13 -11.04 -1.35
C THR A 109 -22.13 -11.80 -0.46
N GLU A 110 -21.06 -12.33 -1.02
CA GLU A 110 -19.86 -12.81 -0.31
C GLU A 110 -19.04 -11.60 0.13
N GLN A 111 -19.57 -10.89 1.11
CA GLN A 111 -18.84 -9.95 1.96
C GLN A 111 -18.41 -10.75 3.19
N PHE A 112 -17.19 -10.51 3.66
CA PHE A 112 -16.46 -11.33 4.64
C PHE A 112 -17.28 -11.78 5.86
#